data_AF-A0A8H8NDZ1-F1
#
_entry.id   AF-A0A8H8NDZ1-F1
#
_cell.length_a   1.000
_cell.length_b   1.000
_cell.length_c   1.000
_cell.angle_alpha   90.00
_cell.angle_beta   90.00
_cell.angle_gamma   90.00
#
_symmetry.space_group_name_H-M   'P 1'
#
loop_
_entity.id
_entity.type
_entity.pdbx_description
1 polymer ?
#
loop_
_entity_poly.entity_id
_entity_poly.type
_entity_poly.pdbx_seq_one_letter_code
_entity_poly.pdbx_strand_id
1 'polypeptide(L)'
;MSNGVRIPDTPPPGWHAVRPWAPRLSLYVHEITSVSVTFVLSCRHSNVELGDLEADKYKISDVLGKGLAVKVNQSPWQRVVMHVDEESDEEAVVIIYGLMPAKSYEIELSVVAGESIKGNLTTEDENDEHNQPTSAVTQLTTTQTQTVTPEATPPSSPASSSRPPTPPPRQITVEERANQLRHTQLALNQEHDQLTVQLKTARRDAQRADAALRSEIEALKKATEKNAAGEQRAKQKILALQESVKRALAESVEMDGKVKEMERALPDLERQRALAEEDHARASEEAEKSAAETKAALDADRKKTAELESELASLTTRLEKLTTKRDKLAGETVPELEKELAALHAAIEEAQREKEREREFNHEIDYPHHYAPQLPQRRPGQTEINAAAPPFVPRSAHSRATVSVGSIGRAAGAGGVGVVGGGAGTASKHAATASDGFMTARGFAARRESGAGAGTGGGGEKGGVWGPLPTS
;
A
#
# COMPACT_ATOMS: atom_id res chain seq x y z
N MET A 1 20.85 1.23 -1.54
CA MET A 1 20.58 2.42 -0.72
C MET A 1 20.10 3.51 -1.66
N SER A 2 18.79 3.58 -1.85
CA SER A 2 18.15 4.44 -2.84
C SER A 2 17.47 5.59 -2.09
N ASN A 3 18.06 6.78 -2.16
CA ASN A 3 17.52 7.98 -1.52
C ASN A 3 16.31 8.48 -2.34
N GLY A 4 15.11 8.09 -1.92
CA GLY A 4 13.86 8.68 -2.38
C GLY A 4 13.59 9.99 -1.65
N VAL A 5 13.68 11.11 -2.36
CA VAL A 5 13.25 12.43 -1.90
C VAL A 5 11.73 12.42 -1.81
N ARG A 6 11.19 12.46 -0.59
CA ARG A 6 9.76 12.69 -0.36
C ARG A 6 9.44 14.17 -0.61
N ILE A 7 8.48 14.41 -1.49
CA ILE A 7 7.82 15.71 -1.62
C ILE A 7 6.92 15.85 -0.38
N PRO A 8 7.03 16.93 0.42
CA PRO A 8 6.15 17.13 1.56
C PRO A 8 4.75 17.57 1.09
N ASP A 9 3.71 16.93 1.63
CA ASP A 9 2.30 17.33 1.56
C ASP A 9 2.06 18.61 2.38
N THR A 10 2.73 19.71 2.01
CA THR A 10 2.43 21.02 2.58
C THR A 10 1.25 21.64 1.82
N PRO A 11 0.11 21.93 2.47
CA PRO A 11 -0.96 22.71 1.85
C PRO A 11 -0.41 24.08 1.41
N PRO A 12 -0.98 24.69 0.34
CA PRO A 12 -0.54 26.01 -0.12
C PRO A 12 -0.61 27.03 1.03
N PRO A 13 0.26 28.06 1.04
CA PRO A 13 0.36 29.03 2.12
C PRO A 13 -0.99 29.75 2.32
N GLY A 14 -1.77 29.24 3.29
CA GLY A 14 -2.99 29.85 3.76
C GLY A 14 -2.64 31.05 4.63
N TRP A 15 -3.38 32.14 4.46
CA TRP A 15 -3.26 33.32 5.30
C TRP A 15 -3.62 32.94 6.74
N HIS A 16 -2.68 33.06 7.67
CA HIS A 16 -2.95 32.93 9.10
C HIS A 16 -2.99 34.33 9.71
N ALA A 17 -4.19 34.84 9.96
CA ALA A 17 -4.38 36.09 10.66
C ALA A 17 -4.01 35.88 12.15
N VAL A 18 -2.89 36.45 12.58
CA VAL A 18 -2.46 36.53 13.99
C VAL A 18 -3.30 37.58 14.71
N ARG A 19 -4.58 37.32 14.89
CA ARG A 19 -5.46 38.02 15.85
C ARG A 19 -6.29 36.99 16.62
N PRO A 20 -6.53 37.19 17.92
CA PRO A 20 -7.17 36.21 18.82
C PRO A 20 -8.67 35.97 18.53
N TRP A 21 -9.19 36.47 17.42
CA TRP A 21 -10.57 36.26 16.95
C TRP A 21 -10.49 35.45 15.66
N ALA A 22 -9.93 34.25 15.75
CA ALA A 22 -9.87 33.35 14.62
C ALA A 22 -11.31 33.04 14.18
N PRO A 23 -11.71 33.35 12.92
CA PRO A 23 -13.03 32.97 12.44
C PRO A 23 -13.14 31.45 12.56
N ARG A 24 -14.20 30.98 13.21
CA ARG A 24 -14.39 29.54 13.48
C ARG A 24 -14.65 28.79 12.18
N LEU A 25 -15.15 29.52 11.19
CA LEU A 25 -15.45 29.06 9.86
C LEU A 25 -14.35 29.48 8.88
N SER A 26 -13.86 28.51 8.12
CA SER A 26 -13.04 28.73 6.93
C SER A 26 -13.88 28.47 5.68
N LEU A 27 -13.79 29.36 4.71
CA LEU A 27 -14.51 29.27 3.45
C LEU A 27 -13.50 29.09 2.31
N TYR A 28 -13.72 28.09 1.48
CA TYR A 28 -12.90 27.79 0.31
C TYR A 28 -13.78 27.85 -0.94
N VAL A 29 -13.23 28.42 -2.03
CA VAL A 29 -13.88 28.34 -3.34
C VAL A 29 -13.57 26.97 -3.93
N HIS A 30 -14.61 26.18 -4.21
CA HIS A 30 -14.46 24.85 -4.81
C HIS A 30 -14.51 24.93 -6.33
N GLU A 31 -15.50 25.64 -6.86
CA GLU A 31 -15.74 25.74 -8.29
C GLU A 31 -16.35 27.11 -8.62
N ILE A 32 -15.93 27.67 -9.75
CA ILE A 32 -16.51 28.88 -10.34
C ILE A 32 -16.98 28.47 -11.73
N THR A 33 -18.22 28.79 -12.06
CA THR A 33 -18.77 28.58 -13.41
C THR A 33 -19.29 29.90 -13.95
N SER A 34 -19.71 29.91 -15.21
CA SER A 34 -20.33 31.06 -15.87
C SER A 34 -21.57 31.61 -15.13
N VAL A 35 -22.32 30.75 -14.44
CA VAL A 35 -23.61 31.09 -13.82
C VAL A 35 -23.73 30.75 -12.34
N SER A 36 -22.72 30.11 -11.75
CA SER A 36 -22.76 29.68 -10.35
C SER A 36 -21.39 29.59 -9.71
N VAL A 37 -21.36 29.59 -8.38
CA VAL A 37 -20.13 29.49 -7.58
C VAL A 37 -20.40 28.57 -6.42
N THR A 38 -19.53 27.59 -6.24
CA THR A 38 -19.58 26.61 -5.17
C THR A 38 -18.50 26.92 -4.16
N PHE A 39 -18.91 27.09 -2.90
CA PHE A 39 -18.03 27.24 -1.76
C PHE A 39 -18.12 26.01 -0.86
N VAL A 40 -17.01 25.65 -0.23
CA VAL A 40 -16.95 24.68 0.86
C VAL A 40 -16.65 25.45 2.14
N LEU A 41 -17.57 25.36 3.09
CA LEU A 41 -17.45 25.92 4.42
C LEU A 41 -17.00 24.80 5.37
N SER A 42 -15.84 24.96 5.98
CA SER A 42 -15.30 24.01 6.96
C SER A 42 -15.16 24.71 8.31
N CYS A 43 -15.68 24.09 9.37
CA CYS A 43 -15.50 24.59 10.73
C CYS A 43 -14.22 24.01 11.34
N ARG A 44 -13.21 24.85 11.60
CA ARG A 44 -11.96 24.36 12.21
C ARG A 44 -12.20 24.13 13.69
N HIS A 45 -12.22 22.87 14.12
CA HIS A 45 -12.19 22.54 15.54
C HIS A 45 -10.85 22.98 16.10
N SER A 46 -10.82 24.09 16.85
CA SER A 46 -9.63 24.49 17.61
C SER A 46 -9.44 23.44 18.69
N ASN A 47 -8.58 22.46 18.41
CA ASN A 47 -8.17 21.42 19.34
C ASN A 47 -7.29 22.05 20.43
N VAL A 48 -7.89 22.88 21.28
CA VAL A 48 -7.25 23.41 22.47
C VAL A 48 -7.42 22.33 23.52
N GLU A 49 -6.42 21.44 23.59
CA GLU A 49 -6.21 20.44 24.64
C GLU A 49 -6.11 21.12 26.01
N LEU A 50 -7.22 21.56 26.59
CA LEU A 50 -7.24 22.02 27.98
C LEU A 50 -8.55 21.63 28.67
N GLY A 51 -8.64 20.34 29.01
CA GLY A 51 -9.38 19.85 30.16
C GLY A 51 -10.89 19.63 29.98
N ASP A 52 -11.25 18.40 29.57
CA ASP A 52 -12.31 17.52 30.12
C ASP A 52 -13.68 18.09 30.56
N LEU A 53 -14.08 19.27 30.07
CA LEU A 53 -15.46 19.73 30.11
C LEU A 53 -16.04 19.40 28.73
N GLU A 54 -17.03 18.52 28.74
CA GLU A 54 -17.72 17.92 27.58
C GLU A 54 -17.58 18.76 26.32
N ALA A 55 -16.88 18.18 25.35
CA ALA A 55 -16.70 18.75 24.02
C ALA A 55 -18.07 18.92 23.35
N ASP A 56 -18.70 20.07 23.57
CA ASP A 56 -19.71 20.63 22.70
C ASP A 56 -19.04 20.82 21.33
N LYS A 57 -19.04 19.74 20.54
CA LYS A 57 -18.64 19.76 19.15
C LYS A 57 -19.51 20.79 18.48
N TYR A 58 -18.91 21.91 18.08
CA TYR A 58 -19.58 22.93 17.31
C TYR A 58 -19.92 22.36 15.95
N LYS A 59 -21.13 21.80 15.84
CA LYS A 59 -21.68 21.25 14.61
C LYS A 59 -21.96 22.38 13.64
N ILE A 60 -21.57 22.20 12.38
CA ILE A 60 -21.83 23.22 11.36
C ILE A 60 -23.34 23.38 11.12
N SER A 61 -24.10 22.29 11.29
CA SER A 61 -25.56 22.29 11.29
C SER A 61 -26.18 23.27 12.29
N ASP A 62 -25.65 23.38 13.50
CA ASP A 62 -26.17 24.30 14.53
C ASP A 62 -25.88 25.78 14.21
N VAL A 63 -24.72 26.04 13.60
CA VAL A 63 -24.31 27.38 13.18
C VAL A 63 -25.14 27.85 11.98
N LEU A 64 -25.35 26.95 11.02
CA LEU A 64 -26.12 27.22 9.80
C LEU A 64 -27.64 27.18 10.03
N GLY A 65 -28.12 26.42 11.01
CA GLY A 65 -29.53 26.36 11.41
C GLY A 65 -30.10 27.71 11.88
N LYS A 66 -29.22 28.64 12.30
CA LYS A 66 -29.59 30.03 12.63
C LYS A 66 -29.81 30.91 11.40
N GLY A 67 -29.50 30.41 10.21
CA GLY A 67 -29.64 31.09 8.93
C GLY A 67 -28.31 31.56 8.35
N LEU A 68 -28.15 31.33 7.05
CA LEU A 68 -27.07 31.87 6.22
C LEU A 68 -27.63 33.02 5.36
N ALA A 69 -27.06 34.22 5.50
CA ALA A 69 -27.41 35.37 4.68
C ALA A 69 -26.29 35.66 3.67
N VAL A 70 -26.63 35.55 2.39
CA VAL A 70 -25.70 35.78 1.27
C VAL A 70 -26.03 37.11 0.62
N LYS A 71 -25.01 37.94 0.43
CA LYS A 71 -25.11 39.17 -0.36
C LYS A 71 -24.18 39.08 -1.57
N VAL A 72 -24.69 39.54 -2.70
CA VAL A 72 -23.95 39.68 -3.96
C VAL A 72 -24.01 41.16 -4.35
N ASN A 73 -22.86 41.81 -4.46
CA ASN A 73 -22.74 43.26 -4.68
C ASN A 73 -23.58 44.07 -3.67
N GLN A 74 -23.44 43.74 -2.38
CA GLN A 74 -24.15 44.36 -1.25
C GLN A 74 -25.68 44.14 -1.23
N SER A 75 -26.24 43.45 -2.22
CA SER A 75 -27.66 43.15 -2.30
C SER A 75 -27.93 41.72 -1.82
N PRO A 76 -28.99 41.46 -1.02
CA PRO A 76 -29.31 40.11 -0.57
C PRO A 76 -29.63 39.20 -1.77
N TRP A 77 -29.08 38.00 -1.77
CA TRP A 77 -29.22 37.04 -2.86
C TRP A 77 -30.03 35.83 -2.41
N GLN A 78 -31.11 35.51 -3.13
CA GLN A 78 -32.05 34.44 -2.75
C GLN A 78 -31.71 33.08 -3.40
N ARG A 79 -30.92 33.08 -4.48
CA ARG A 79 -30.61 31.87 -5.26
C ARG A 79 -29.38 31.18 -4.67
N VAL A 80 -29.58 30.58 -3.50
CA VAL A 80 -28.54 29.87 -2.74
C VAL A 80 -29.06 28.48 -2.38
N VAL A 81 -28.27 27.45 -2.68
CA VAL A 81 -28.47 26.08 -2.18
C VAL A 81 -27.38 25.78 -1.17
N MET A 82 -27.73 25.10 -0.09
CA MET A 82 -26.79 24.68 0.93
C MET A 82 -27.02 23.21 1.24
N HIS A 83 -25.93 22.46 1.31
CA HIS A 83 -25.94 21.06 1.70
C HIS A 83 -24.91 20.87 2.81
N VAL A 84 -25.35 20.38 3.97
CA VAL A 84 -24.46 20.03 5.09
C VAL A 84 -24.19 18.54 4.96
N ASP A 85 -22.91 18.15 5.03
CA ASP A 85 -22.57 16.73 5.03
C ASP A 85 -23.03 16.09 6.35
N GLU A 86 -23.99 15.17 6.25
CA GLU A 86 -24.60 14.51 7.43
C GLU A 86 -23.63 13.57 8.14
N GLU A 87 -22.62 13.04 7.44
CA GLU A 87 -21.67 12.08 8.01
C GLU A 87 -20.61 12.77 8.88
N SER A 88 -20.09 13.91 8.41
CA SER A 88 -19.04 14.66 9.11
C SER A 88 -19.57 15.80 9.97
N ASP A 89 -20.66 16.50 9.60
CA ASP A 89 -21.16 17.74 10.22
C ASP A 89 -20.06 18.83 10.43
N GLU A 90 -18.95 18.67 9.70
CA GLU A 90 -17.76 19.51 9.73
C GLU A 90 -17.65 20.36 8.45
N GLU A 91 -18.29 19.89 7.37
CA GLU A 91 -18.28 20.51 6.05
C GLU A 91 -19.70 20.81 5.54
N ALA A 92 -19.85 21.97 4.91
CA ALA A 92 -21.07 22.36 4.21
C ALA A 92 -20.73 22.95 2.83
N VAL A 93 -21.46 22.53 1.81
CA VAL A 93 -21.35 23.04 0.44
C VAL A 93 -22.41 24.11 0.22
N VAL A 94 -21.99 25.31 -0.19
CA VAL A 94 -22.86 26.45 -0.49
C VAL A 94 -22.74 26.78 -1.98
N ILE A 95 -23.84 26.66 -2.72
CA ILE A 95 -23.91 26.95 -4.16
C ILE A 95 -24.72 28.22 -4.38
N ILE A 96 -24.09 29.27 -4.88
CA ILE A 96 -24.75 30.50 -5.31
C ILE A 96 -24.97 30.40 -6.82
N TYR A 97 -26.22 30.45 -7.28
CA TYR A 97 -26.54 30.28 -8.70
C TYR A 97 -27.33 31.46 -9.28
N GLY A 98 -27.38 31.53 -10.62
CA GLY A 98 -28.03 32.60 -11.36
C GLY A 98 -27.19 33.88 -11.48
N LEU A 99 -25.87 33.76 -11.36
CA LEU A 99 -24.95 34.84 -11.72
C LEU A 99 -24.95 35.00 -13.25
N MET A 100 -24.67 36.21 -13.72
CA MET A 100 -24.43 36.47 -15.14
C MET A 100 -22.95 36.27 -15.48
N PRO A 101 -22.65 35.63 -16.62
CA PRO A 101 -21.27 35.38 -17.07
C PRO A 101 -20.50 36.67 -17.31
N ALA A 102 -19.17 36.56 -17.32
CA ALA A 102 -18.23 37.65 -17.57
C ALA A 102 -18.41 38.89 -16.66
N LYS A 103 -19.00 38.72 -15.47
CA LYS A 103 -19.16 39.80 -14.49
C LYS A 103 -18.37 39.52 -13.21
N SER A 104 -17.86 40.60 -12.63
CA SER A 104 -17.28 40.57 -11.30
C SER A 104 -18.37 40.75 -10.24
N TYR A 105 -18.32 39.91 -9.22
CA TYR A 105 -19.22 39.89 -8.08
C TYR A 105 -18.42 39.99 -6.78
N GLU A 106 -18.88 40.85 -5.89
CA GLU A 106 -18.45 40.89 -4.50
C GLU A 106 -19.43 40.05 -3.67
N ILE A 107 -18.98 38.90 -3.18
CA ILE A 107 -19.81 37.95 -2.45
C ILE A 107 -19.49 38.06 -0.95
N GLU A 108 -20.51 38.32 -0.15
CA GLU A 108 -20.42 38.37 1.31
C GLU A 108 -21.34 37.30 1.90
N LEU A 109 -20.74 36.36 2.63
CA LEU A 109 -21.42 35.30 3.37
C LEU A 109 -21.43 35.70 4.84
N SER A 110 -22.62 35.97 5.37
CA SER A 110 -22.79 36.29 6.79
C SER A 110 -23.65 35.24 7.46
N VAL A 111 -23.15 34.67 8.55
CA VAL A 111 -23.93 33.81 9.44
C VAL A 111 -24.57 34.69 10.49
N VAL A 112 -25.84 34.44 10.82
CA VAL A 112 -26.59 35.23 11.83
C VAL A 112 -25.89 35.27 13.20
N ALA A 113 -24.93 34.38 13.45
CA ALA A 113 -24.04 34.37 14.61
C ALA A 113 -22.98 35.51 14.63
N GLY A 114 -22.96 36.41 13.64
CA GLY A 114 -22.12 37.61 13.63
C GLY A 114 -20.77 37.47 12.90
N GLU A 115 -20.49 36.31 12.32
CA GLU A 115 -19.32 36.11 11.45
C GLU A 115 -19.69 36.45 10.00
N SER A 116 -18.94 37.36 9.37
CA SER A 116 -19.06 37.70 7.95
C SER A 116 -17.75 37.41 7.23
N ILE A 117 -17.81 36.63 6.16
CA ILE A 117 -16.71 36.28 5.29
C ILE A 117 -16.98 36.94 3.93
N LYS A 118 -16.02 37.73 3.45
CA LYS A 118 -16.15 38.50 2.21
C LYS A 118 -15.10 38.08 1.19
N GLY A 119 -15.51 37.81 -0.04
CA GLY A 119 -14.65 37.44 -1.16
C GLY A 119 -15.05 38.14 -2.46
N ASN A 120 -14.07 38.50 -3.28
CA ASN A 120 -14.31 39.03 -4.62
C ASN A 120 -14.10 37.90 -5.64
N LEU A 121 -15.01 37.78 -6.58
CA LEU A 121 -15.01 36.73 -7.59
C LEU A 121 -15.34 37.29 -8.97
N THR A 122 -14.78 36.70 -10.01
CA THR A 122 -15.17 37.00 -11.39
C THR A 122 -15.64 35.69 -12.03
N THR A 123 -16.87 35.66 -12.55
CA THR A 123 -17.35 34.49 -13.30
C THR A 123 -16.61 34.42 -14.62
N GLU A 124 -16.02 33.28 -14.92
CA GLU A 124 -15.40 33.02 -16.22
C GLU A 124 -16.45 32.98 -17.33
N ASP A 125 -16.09 33.51 -18.50
CA ASP A 125 -16.88 33.32 -19.71
C ASP A 125 -16.38 32.02 -20.35
N GLU A 126 -17.26 31.04 -20.54
CA GLU A 126 -16.92 29.72 -21.12
C GLU A 126 -16.40 29.80 -22.56
N ASN A 127 -16.27 31.01 -23.12
CA ASN A 127 -15.81 31.24 -24.49
C ASN A 127 -14.28 31.40 -24.64
N ASP A 128 -13.51 31.39 -23.54
CA ASP A 128 -12.04 31.47 -23.56
C ASP A 128 -11.35 30.12 -23.21
N GLU A 129 -11.80 29.02 -23.82
CA GLU A 129 -11.20 27.68 -23.67
C GLU A 129 -9.81 27.54 -24.36
N HIS A 130 -8.87 28.50 -24.27
CA HIS A 130 -7.50 28.31 -24.79
C HIS A 130 -6.45 29.17 -24.06
N ASN A 131 -6.27 28.98 -22.73
CA ASN A 131 -4.91 29.08 -22.16
C ASN A 131 -4.77 28.44 -20.77
N GLN A 132 -3.57 27.93 -20.53
CA GLN A 132 -3.10 27.10 -19.40
C GLN A 132 -3.47 27.53 -17.97
N PRO A 133 -3.40 26.58 -16.99
CA PRO A 133 -3.49 26.90 -15.57
C PRO A 133 -2.17 27.50 -15.08
N THR A 134 -2.12 28.82 -14.95
CA THR A 134 -1.12 29.49 -14.13
C THR A 134 -1.79 30.01 -12.86
N SER A 135 -1.41 29.43 -11.72
CA SER A 135 -1.71 29.97 -10.40
C SER A 135 -1.14 31.39 -10.31
N ALA A 136 -2.01 32.40 -10.43
CA ALA A 136 -1.64 33.80 -10.30
C ALA A 136 -2.38 34.43 -9.12
N VAL A 137 -1.66 34.52 -7.99
CA VAL A 137 -1.91 35.51 -6.94
C VAL A 137 -1.94 36.88 -7.61
N THR A 138 -3.11 37.51 -7.68
CA THR A 138 -3.26 38.86 -8.21
C THR A 138 -3.62 39.80 -7.06
N GLN A 139 -2.64 40.59 -6.63
CA GLN A 139 -2.82 41.73 -5.73
C GLN A 139 -3.51 42.87 -6.49
N LEU A 140 -4.59 43.39 -5.93
CA LEU A 140 -5.26 44.60 -6.40
C LEU A 140 -4.40 45.84 -6.10
N THR A 141 -4.04 46.58 -7.15
CA THR A 141 -3.88 48.05 -7.08
C THR A 141 -4.75 48.64 -8.19
N THR A 142 -5.78 49.40 -7.83
CA THR A 142 -6.75 49.97 -8.76
C THR A 142 -6.42 51.44 -9.01
N THR A 143 -6.20 51.82 -10.27
CA THR A 143 -6.31 53.19 -10.77
C THR A 143 -7.48 53.25 -11.75
N GLN A 144 -8.44 54.13 -11.46
CA GLN A 144 -9.64 54.36 -12.26
C GLN A 144 -9.30 55.22 -13.48
N THR A 145 -9.82 54.83 -14.66
CA THR A 145 -9.91 55.71 -15.83
C THR A 145 -11.36 55.67 -16.33
N GLN A 146 -12.06 56.78 -16.15
CA GLN A 146 -13.41 57.00 -16.67
C GLN A 146 -13.33 57.32 -18.17
N THR A 147 -14.08 56.59 -18.99
CA THR A 147 -14.28 56.92 -20.41
C THR A 147 -15.66 57.53 -20.57
N VAL A 148 -15.68 58.80 -20.98
CA VAL A 148 -16.88 59.63 -21.19
C VAL A 148 -17.38 59.39 -22.61
N THR A 149 -18.63 58.97 -22.77
CA THR A 149 -19.34 58.90 -24.06
C THR A 149 -20.23 60.15 -24.21
N PRO A 150 -20.17 60.89 -25.33
CA PRO A 150 -21.11 61.97 -25.60
C PRO A 150 -22.22 61.48 -26.53
N GLU A 151 -23.46 61.43 -26.04
CA GLU A 151 -24.66 61.27 -26.87
C GLU A 151 -25.36 62.63 -26.99
N ALA A 152 -25.22 63.25 -28.15
CA ALA A 152 -25.82 64.53 -28.48
C ALA A 152 -27.21 64.31 -29.12
N THR A 153 -28.26 64.46 -28.32
CA THR A 153 -29.65 64.53 -28.78
C THR A 153 -29.97 65.97 -29.21
N PRO A 154 -30.51 66.23 -30.42
CA PRO A 154 -30.95 67.57 -30.79
C PRO A 154 -32.33 67.91 -30.16
N PRO A 155 -32.57 69.16 -29.73
CA PRO A 155 -33.84 69.56 -29.13
C PRO A 155 -34.93 69.76 -30.18
N SER A 156 -36.07 69.11 -29.98
CA SER A 156 -37.32 69.38 -30.71
C SER A 156 -38.08 70.57 -30.09
N SER A 157 -38.38 71.54 -30.94
CA SER A 157 -39.58 72.40 -30.98
C SER A 157 -40.09 73.12 -29.71
N PRO A 158 -40.06 74.47 -29.67
CA PRO A 158 -40.98 75.23 -28.83
C PRO A 158 -42.33 75.44 -29.54
N ALA A 159 -43.41 75.06 -28.85
CA ALA A 159 -44.78 75.33 -29.24
C ALA A 159 -45.16 76.80 -29.00
N SER A 160 -45.79 77.39 -30.02
CA SER A 160 -46.81 78.45 -30.04
C SER A 160 -47.00 79.32 -28.78
N SER A 161 -46.62 80.61 -28.88
CA SER A 161 -47.18 81.69 -28.06
C SER A 161 -47.65 82.86 -28.94
N SER A 162 -48.91 83.24 -28.70
CA SER A 162 -49.61 84.51 -28.92
C SER A 162 -49.12 85.51 -29.98
N ARG A 163 -50.02 85.71 -30.95
CA ARG A 163 -50.14 86.78 -31.95
C ARG A 163 -50.39 88.18 -31.32
N PRO A 164 -49.63 89.22 -31.68
CA PRO A 164 -50.07 90.62 -31.66
C PRO A 164 -50.24 91.18 -33.11
N PRO A 165 -50.91 92.34 -33.28
CA PRO A 165 -51.53 92.73 -34.54
C PRO A 165 -50.57 93.34 -35.56
N THR A 166 -50.91 93.07 -36.81
CA THR A 166 -50.29 93.43 -38.08
C THR A 166 -50.13 94.95 -38.31
N PRO A 167 -48.92 95.47 -38.60
CA PRO A 167 -48.75 96.78 -39.22
C PRO A 167 -48.87 96.69 -40.76
N PRO A 168 -49.31 97.77 -41.44
CA PRO A 168 -49.62 97.77 -42.87
C PRO A 168 -48.38 97.59 -43.77
N PRO A 169 -48.54 96.97 -44.96
CA PRO A 169 -47.43 96.62 -45.85
C PRO A 169 -46.74 97.87 -46.39
N ARG A 170 -45.44 97.99 -46.09
CA ARG A 170 -44.56 98.92 -46.82
C ARG A 170 -44.45 98.41 -48.26
N GLN A 171 -44.73 99.27 -49.23
CA GLN A 171 -44.62 98.95 -50.65
C GLN A 171 -43.13 98.75 -50.97
N ILE A 172 -42.71 97.49 -51.04
CA ILE A 172 -41.37 97.08 -51.46
C ILE A 172 -41.13 97.69 -52.83
N THR A 173 -40.11 98.53 -52.92
CA THR A 173 -39.69 99.14 -54.18
C THR A 173 -39.19 98.04 -55.13
N VAL A 174 -39.36 98.24 -56.44
CA VAL A 174 -38.99 97.22 -57.44
C VAL A 174 -37.51 96.81 -57.34
N GLU A 175 -36.65 97.76 -56.98
CA GLU A 175 -35.22 97.57 -56.72
C GLU A 175 -34.96 96.58 -55.57
N GLU A 176 -35.67 96.74 -54.45
CA GLU A 176 -35.53 95.90 -53.26
C GLU A 176 -36.01 94.46 -53.52
N ARG A 177 -37.07 94.29 -54.31
CA ARG A 177 -37.51 92.98 -54.79
C ARG A 177 -36.48 92.32 -55.70
N ALA A 178 -35.85 93.06 -56.61
CA ALA A 178 -34.80 92.53 -57.48
C ALA A 178 -33.57 92.08 -56.67
N ASN A 179 -33.18 92.84 -55.65
CA ASN A 179 -32.11 92.48 -54.74
C ASN A 179 -32.47 91.25 -53.88
N GLN A 180 -33.71 91.15 -53.41
CA GLN A 180 -34.20 89.97 -52.70
C GLN A 180 -34.14 88.72 -53.59
N LEU A 181 -34.57 88.83 -54.86
CA LEU A 181 -34.49 87.72 -55.82
C LEU A 181 -33.05 87.29 -56.09
N ARG A 182 -32.13 88.23 -56.30
CA ARG A 182 -30.70 87.92 -56.46
C ARG A 182 -30.11 87.23 -55.24
N HIS A 183 -30.46 87.68 -54.04
CA HIS A 183 -30.06 87.04 -52.79
C HIS A 183 -30.61 85.61 -52.70
N THR A 184 -31.89 85.41 -53.00
CA THR A 184 -32.49 84.06 -52.99
C THR A 184 -31.85 83.14 -54.03
N GLN A 185 -31.51 83.67 -55.21
CA GLN A 185 -30.83 82.89 -56.25
C GLN A 185 -29.40 82.51 -55.81
N LEU A 186 -28.67 83.44 -55.18
CA LEU A 186 -27.35 83.16 -54.61
C LEU A 186 -27.42 82.10 -53.50
N ALA A 187 -28.40 82.21 -52.60
CA ALA A 187 -28.63 81.24 -51.52
C ALA A 187 -28.94 79.84 -52.07
N LEU A 188 -29.85 79.73 -53.05
CA LEU A 188 -30.17 78.46 -53.70
C LEU A 188 -28.96 77.86 -54.43
N ASN A 189 -28.13 78.68 -55.06
CA ASN A 189 -26.89 78.20 -55.69
C ASN A 189 -25.90 77.67 -54.64
N GLN A 190 -25.74 78.37 -53.50
CA GLN A 190 -24.90 77.89 -52.39
C GLN A 190 -25.41 76.58 -51.80
N GLU A 191 -26.73 76.44 -51.60
CA GLU A 191 -27.35 75.20 -51.14
C GLU A 191 -27.14 74.06 -52.16
N HIS A 192 -27.32 74.34 -53.45
CA HIS A 192 -27.07 73.36 -54.51
C HIS A 192 -25.61 72.88 -54.50
N ASP A 193 -24.64 73.79 -54.38
CA ASP A 193 -23.23 73.45 -54.29
C ASP A 193 -22.93 72.65 -53.01
N GLN A 194 -23.54 73.03 -51.88
CA GLN A 194 -23.42 72.31 -50.62
C GLN A 194 -23.97 70.88 -50.71
N LEU A 195 -25.17 70.68 -51.26
CA LEU A 195 -25.77 69.36 -51.48
C LEU A 195 -24.94 68.53 -52.45
N THR A 196 -24.37 69.15 -53.49
CA THR A 196 -23.49 68.47 -54.43
C THR A 196 -22.20 67.99 -53.75
N VAL A 197 -21.62 68.79 -52.86
CA VAL A 197 -20.47 68.38 -52.04
C VAL A 197 -20.85 67.26 -51.08
N GLN A 198 -21.98 67.37 -50.36
CA GLN A 198 -22.48 66.34 -49.45
C GLN A 198 -22.75 65.01 -50.15
N LEU A 199 -23.32 65.03 -51.36
CA LEU A 199 -23.56 63.82 -52.15
C LEU A 199 -22.24 63.17 -52.60
N LYS A 200 -21.22 63.96 -52.94
CA LYS A 200 -19.88 63.45 -53.27
C LYS A 200 -19.17 62.87 -52.04
N THR A 201 -19.29 63.48 -50.87
CA THR A 201 -18.71 62.94 -49.63
C THR A 201 -19.42 61.65 -49.22
N ALA A 202 -20.76 61.63 -49.21
CA ALA A 202 -21.54 60.45 -48.88
C ALA A 202 -21.21 59.26 -49.81
N ARG A 203 -21.02 59.49 -51.11
CA ARG A 203 -20.58 58.43 -52.05
C ARG A 203 -19.18 57.90 -51.73
N ARG A 204 -18.24 58.76 -51.38
CA ARG A 204 -16.87 58.34 -51.00
C ARG A 204 -16.87 57.57 -49.68
N ASP A 205 -17.68 58.02 -48.71
CA ASP A 205 -17.78 57.36 -47.41
C ASP A 205 -18.47 56.01 -47.53
N ALA A 206 -19.52 55.89 -48.36
CA ALA A 206 -20.14 54.61 -48.69
C ALA A 206 -19.14 53.63 -49.34
N GLN A 207 -18.33 54.10 -50.31
CA GLN A 207 -17.30 53.27 -50.93
C GLN A 207 -16.22 52.82 -49.94
N ARG A 208 -15.83 53.68 -48.99
CA ARG A 208 -14.89 53.32 -47.91
C ARG A 208 -15.50 52.29 -46.96
N ALA A 209 -16.76 52.45 -46.59
CA ALA A 209 -17.47 51.48 -45.75
C ALA A 209 -17.58 50.11 -46.45
N ASP A 210 -17.94 50.07 -47.73
CA ASP A 210 -17.98 48.82 -48.50
C ASP A 210 -16.61 48.14 -48.59
N ALA A 211 -15.54 48.91 -48.80
CA ALA A 211 -14.18 48.39 -48.80
C ALA A 211 -13.78 47.84 -47.42
N ALA A 212 -14.17 48.51 -46.34
CA ALA A 212 -13.94 48.05 -44.97
C ALA A 212 -14.67 46.73 -44.70
N LEU A 213 -15.96 46.62 -45.03
CA LEU A 213 -16.75 45.40 -44.87
C LEU A 213 -16.18 44.23 -45.66
N ARG A 214 -15.69 44.46 -46.89
CA ARG A 214 -15.01 43.42 -47.67
C ARG A 214 -13.74 42.93 -46.98
N SER A 215 -12.93 43.84 -46.45
CA SER A 215 -11.71 43.46 -45.72
C SER A 215 -12.00 42.71 -44.42
N GLU A 216 -13.09 43.04 -43.73
CA GLU A 216 -13.55 42.34 -42.54
C GLU A 216 -14.04 40.93 -42.87
N ILE A 217 -14.84 40.76 -43.94
CA ILE A 217 -15.27 39.44 -44.42
C ILE A 217 -14.06 38.56 -44.77
N GLU A 218 -13.04 39.12 -45.44
CA GLU A 218 -11.81 38.38 -45.75
C GLU A 218 -11.01 38.02 -44.49
N ALA A 219 -10.97 38.92 -43.49
CA ALA A 219 -10.32 38.66 -42.21
C ALA A 219 -11.05 37.55 -41.43
N LEU A 220 -12.38 37.60 -41.36
CA LEU A 220 -13.20 36.57 -40.73
C LEU A 220 -13.07 35.23 -41.45
N LYS A 221 -13.07 35.20 -42.79
CA LYS A 221 -12.81 33.98 -43.56
C LYS A 221 -11.46 33.36 -43.21
N LYS A 222 -10.38 34.16 -43.22
CA LYS A 222 -9.04 33.68 -42.82
C LYS A 222 -9.00 33.19 -41.37
N ALA A 223 -9.71 33.86 -40.47
CA ALA A 223 -9.83 33.42 -39.08
C ALA A 223 -10.55 32.07 -38.97
N THR A 224 -11.66 31.89 -39.68
CA THR A 224 -12.41 30.62 -39.71
C THR A 224 -11.61 29.47 -40.33
N GLU A 225 -10.87 29.72 -41.42
CA GLU A 225 -9.98 28.72 -42.04
C GLU A 225 -8.84 28.32 -41.10
N LYS A 226 -8.28 29.28 -40.36
CA LYS A 226 -7.27 29.01 -39.33
C LYS A 226 -7.86 28.17 -38.18
N ASN A 227 -9.10 28.44 -37.79
CA ASN A 227 -9.78 27.68 -36.71
C ASN A 227 -10.12 26.24 -37.13
N ALA A 228 -10.49 26.01 -38.40
CA ALA A 228 -10.85 24.70 -38.91
C ALA A 228 -9.73 23.64 -38.70
N ALA A 229 -8.47 24.05 -38.81
CA ALA A 229 -7.33 23.18 -38.52
C ALA A 229 -7.21 22.82 -37.03
N GLY A 230 -7.56 23.77 -36.14
CA GLY A 230 -7.61 23.56 -34.70
C GLY A 230 -8.73 22.59 -34.31
N GLU A 231 -9.93 22.80 -34.86
CA GLU A 231 -11.08 21.91 -34.66
C GLU A 231 -10.79 20.47 -35.12
N GLN A 232 -10.09 20.30 -36.25
CA GLN A 232 -9.74 18.97 -36.73
C GLN A 232 -8.79 18.24 -35.77
N ARG A 233 -7.82 18.94 -35.16
CA ARG A 233 -6.95 18.37 -34.13
C ARG A 233 -7.72 18.05 -32.85
N ALA A 234 -8.65 18.92 -32.44
CA ALA A 234 -9.51 18.68 -31.30
C ALA A 234 -10.37 17.42 -31.51
N LYS A 235 -11.00 17.27 -32.69
CA LYS A 235 -11.76 16.06 -33.07
C LYS A 235 -10.90 14.80 -33.03
N GLN A 236 -9.67 14.86 -33.56
CA GLN A 236 -8.73 13.72 -33.49
C GLN A 236 -8.37 13.37 -32.04
N LYS A 237 -8.16 14.37 -31.17
CA LYS A 237 -7.90 14.14 -29.74
C LYS A 237 -9.11 13.50 -29.05
N ILE A 238 -10.32 13.96 -29.35
CA ILE A 238 -11.56 13.37 -28.82
C ILE A 238 -11.69 11.91 -29.26
N LEU A 239 -11.45 11.59 -30.54
CA LEU A 239 -11.49 10.21 -31.02
C LEU A 239 -10.43 9.32 -30.36
N ALA A 240 -9.20 9.83 -30.19
CA ALA A 240 -8.15 9.09 -29.49
C ALA A 240 -8.50 8.83 -28.01
N LEU A 241 -9.09 9.81 -27.33
CA LEU A 241 -9.57 9.65 -25.95
C LEU A 241 -10.73 8.65 -25.87
N GLN A 242 -11.68 8.70 -26.81
CA GLN A 242 -12.77 7.73 -26.89
C GLN A 242 -12.26 6.30 -27.10
N GLU A 243 -11.25 6.11 -27.96
CA GLU A 243 -10.62 4.80 -28.14
C GLU A 243 -9.87 4.34 -26.88
N SER A 244 -9.16 5.25 -26.20
CA SER A 244 -8.51 4.97 -24.93
C SER A 244 -9.52 4.53 -23.85
N VAL A 245 -10.64 5.22 -23.71
CA VAL A 245 -11.71 4.84 -22.78
C VAL A 245 -12.29 3.48 -23.13
N LYS A 246 -12.53 3.20 -24.42
CA LYS A 246 -13.00 1.90 -24.87
C LYS A 246 -12.02 0.77 -24.53
N ARG A 247 -10.71 0.99 -24.68
CA ARG A 247 -9.68 0.01 -24.30
C ARG A 247 -9.64 -0.22 -22.79
N ALA A 248 -9.67 0.83 -21.99
CA ALA A 248 -9.70 0.73 -20.53
C ALA A 248 -10.94 -0.02 -20.02
N LEU A 249 -12.11 0.22 -20.62
CA LEU A 249 -13.33 -0.52 -20.27
C LEU A 249 -13.24 -2.00 -20.64
N ALA A 250 -12.66 -2.33 -21.81
CA ALA A 250 -12.44 -3.72 -22.20
C ALA A 250 -11.48 -4.44 -21.23
N GLU A 251 -10.38 -3.79 -20.85
CA GLU A 251 -9.43 -4.31 -19.86
C GLU A 251 -10.07 -4.52 -18.49
N SER A 252 -10.93 -3.58 -18.03
CA SER A 252 -11.69 -3.73 -16.78
C SER A 252 -12.57 -4.98 -16.80
N VAL A 253 -13.27 -5.24 -17.92
CA VAL A 253 -14.13 -6.43 -18.06
C VAL A 253 -13.30 -7.72 -18.04
N GLU A 254 -12.11 -7.72 -18.64
CA GLU A 254 -11.19 -8.88 -18.57
C GLU A 254 -10.68 -9.13 -17.13
N MET A 255 -10.34 -8.07 -16.40
CA MET A 255 -9.95 -8.16 -15.00
C MET A 255 -11.09 -8.71 -14.14
N ASP A 256 -12.31 -8.23 -14.32
CA ASP A 256 -13.50 -8.76 -13.63
C ASP A 256 -13.74 -10.24 -13.95
N GLY A 257 -13.45 -10.67 -15.19
CA GLY A 257 -13.46 -12.07 -15.58
C GLY A 257 -12.49 -12.91 -14.75
N LYS A 258 -11.23 -12.45 -14.62
CA LYS A 258 -10.20 -13.13 -13.82
C LYS A 258 -10.55 -13.17 -12.33
N VAL A 259 -11.13 -12.08 -11.79
CA VAL A 259 -11.61 -12.05 -10.40
C VAL A 259 -12.68 -13.13 -10.20
N LYS A 260 -13.67 -13.23 -11.09
CA LYS A 260 -14.71 -14.26 -11.02
C LYS A 260 -14.14 -15.68 -11.14
N GLU A 261 -13.10 -15.90 -11.93
CA GLU A 261 -12.41 -17.20 -12.00
C GLU A 261 -11.71 -17.55 -10.69
N MET A 262 -11.04 -16.59 -10.06
CA MET A 262 -10.43 -16.79 -8.74
C MET A 262 -11.48 -17.03 -7.65
N GLU A 263 -12.59 -16.28 -7.65
CA GLU A 263 -13.72 -16.47 -6.75
C GLU A 263 -14.34 -17.87 -6.90
N ARG A 264 -14.42 -18.39 -8.14
CA ARG A 264 -14.89 -19.76 -8.39
C ARG A 264 -13.90 -20.84 -7.91
N ALA A 265 -12.59 -20.57 -7.94
CA ALA A 265 -11.57 -21.51 -7.49
C ALA A 265 -11.41 -21.55 -5.96
N LEU A 266 -11.75 -20.46 -5.27
CA LEU A 266 -11.66 -20.31 -3.82
C LEU A 266 -12.35 -21.44 -3.03
N PRO A 267 -13.63 -21.81 -3.29
CA PRO A 267 -14.30 -22.87 -2.52
C PRO A 267 -13.65 -24.25 -2.69
N ASP A 268 -13.06 -24.55 -3.84
CA ASP A 268 -12.38 -25.82 -4.07
C ASP A 268 -11.07 -25.89 -3.27
N LEU A 269 -10.32 -24.77 -3.19
CA LEU A 269 -9.13 -24.66 -2.36
C LEU A 269 -9.44 -24.74 -0.87
N GLU A 270 -10.55 -24.14 -0.43
CA GLU A 270 -11.03 -24.27 0.95
C GLU A 270 -11.37 -25.72 1.30
N ARG A 271 -12.02 -26.47 0.39
CA ARG A 271 -12.26 -27.91 0.59
C ARG A 271 -10.94 -28.69 0.66
N GLN A 272 -9.98 -28.38 -0.20
CA GLN A 272 -8.65 -29.03 -0.15
C GLN A 272 -7.93 -28.75 1.17
N ARG A 273 -8.00 -27.51 1.66
CA ARG A 273 -7.45 -27.14 2.96
C ARG A 273 -8.13 -27.91 4.10
N ALA A 274 -9.47 -27.99 4.08
CA ALA A 274 -10.23 -28.71 5.11
C ALA A 274 -9.88 -30.21 5.13
N LEU A 275 -9.75 -30.85 3.97
CA LEU A 275 -9.31 -32.24 3.86
C LEU A 275 -7.88 -32.44 4.39
N ALA A 276 -6.96 -31.55 4.02
CA ALA A 276 -5.58 -31.62 4.51
C ALA A 276 -5.49 -31.40 6.03
N GLU A 277 -6.33 -30.54 6.60
CA GLU A 277 -6.41 -30.32 8.05
C GLU A 277 -6.98 -31.55 8.77
N GLU A 278 -8.00 -32.21 8.20
CA GLU A 278 -8.53 -33.47 8.73
C GLU A 278 -7.48 -34.58 8.69
N ASP A 279 -6.76 -34.74 7.57
CA ASP A 279 -5.69 -35.73 7.44
C ASP A 279 -4.54 -35.46 8.44
N HIS A 280 -4.18 -34.19 8.63
CA HIS A 280 -3.19 -33.79 9.63
C HIS A 280 -3.67 -34.09 11.06
N ALA A 281 -4.94 -33.83 11.37
CA ALA A 281 -5.53 -34.15 12.67
C ALA A 281 -5.48 -35.65 12.95
N ARG A 282 -5.86 -36.49 11.98
CA ARG A 282 -5.78 -37.95 12.10
C ARG A 282 -4.35 -38.44 12.32
N ALA A 283 -3.39 -37.94 11.53
CA ALA A 283 -1.98 -38.29 11.68
C ALA A 283 -1.42 -37.87 13.05
N SER A 284 -1.84 -36.70 13.56
CA SER A 284 -1.46 -36.22 14.89
C SER A 284 -2.01 -37.11 16.00
N GLU A 285 -3.29 -37.52 15.92
CA GLU A 285 -3.88 -38.45 16.90
C GLU A 285 -3.18 -39.82 16.91
N GLU A 286 -2.81 -40.36 15.74
CA GLU A 286 -2.06 -41.61 15.64
C GLU A 286 -0.64 -41.48 16.21
N ALA A 287 0.03 -40.36 15.96
CA ALA A 287 1.32 -40.06 16.55
C ALA A 287 1.24 -39.95 18.09
N GLU A 288 0.20 -39.31 18.62
CA GLU A 288 -0.03 -39.23 20.08
C GLU A 288 -0.33 -40.59 20.69
N LYS A 289 -1.15 -41.42 20.04
CA LYS A 289 -1.43 -42.80 20.49
C LYS A 289 -0.16 -43.64 20.54
N SER A 290 0.65 -43.62 19.47
CA SER A 290 1.92 -44.35 19.43
C SER A 290 2.95 -43.82 20.45
N ALA A 291 2.99 -42.50 20.68
CA ALA A 291 3.82 -41.90 21.73
C ALA A 291 3.35 -42.33 23.14
N ALA A 292 2.04 -42.42 23.37
CA ALA A 292 1.49 -42.90 24.63
C ALA A 292 1.79 -44.40 24.86
N GLU A 293 1.66 -45.23 23.84
CA GLU A 293 2.00 -46.66 23.89
C GLU A 293 3.49 -46.89 24.15
N THR A 294 4.37 -46.19 23.44
CA THR A 294 5.83 -46.29 23.64
C THR A 294 6.23 -45.81 25.04
N LYS A 295 5.63 -44.73 25.54
CA LYS A 295 5.85 -44.26 26.92
C LYS A 295 5.37 -45.30 27.94
N ALA A 296 4.19 -45.88 27.75
CA ALA A 296 3.65 -46.92 28.64
C ALA A 296 4.53 -48.17 28.66
N ALA A 297 5.08 -48.59 27.50
CA ALA A 297 6.03 -49.69 27.39
C ALA A 297 7.33 -49.39 28.15
N LEU A 298 7.91 -48.20 27.96
CA LEU A 298 9.11 -47.78 28.68
C LEU A 298 8.90 -47.72 30.19
N ASP A 299 7.75 -47.24 30.65
CA ASP A 299 7.43 -47.19 32.08
C ASP A 299 7.19 -48.59 32.67
N ALA A 300 6.63 -49.53 31.89
CA ALA A 300 6.51 -50.94 32.29
C ALA A 300 7.88 -51.61 32.40
N ASP A 301 8.79 -51.37 31.46
CA ASP A 301 10.13 -51.94 31.51
C ASP A 301 10.97 -51.32 32.63
N ARG A 302 10.84 -50.00 32.89
CA ARG A 302 11.43 -49.36 34.07
C ARG A 302 10.98 -49.98 35.39
N LYS A 303 9.69 -50.35 35.50
CA LYS A 303 9.17 -51.05 36.68
C LYS A 303 9.81 -52.43 36.84
N LYS A 304 9.88 -53.23 35.76
CA LYS A 304 10.53 -54.54 35.78
C LYS A 304 12.02 -54.45 36.14
N THR A 305 12.74 -53.46 35.60
CA THR A 305 14.16 -53.26 35.93
C THR A 305 14.32 -52.88 37.40
N ALA A 306 13.46 -52.02 37.95
CA ALA A 306 13.49 -51.67 39.36
C ALA A 306 13.17 -52.88 40.27
N GLU A 307 12.24 -53.74 39.88
CA GLU A 307 11.95 -55.01 40.57
C GLU A 307 13.18 -55.93 40.58
N LEU A 308 13.80 -56.17 39.42
CA LEU A 308 15.03 -56.98 39.31
C LEU A 308 16.21 -56.39 40.10
N GLU A 309 16.39 -55.07 40.08
CA GLU A 309 17.40 -54.38 40.89
C GLU A 309 17.15 -54.60 42.39
N SER A 310 15.89 -54.56 42.84
CA SER A 310 15.53 -54.83 44.23
C SER A 310 15.80 -56.30 44.62
N GLU A 311 15.57 -57.25 43.71
CA GLU A 311 15.91 -58.65 43.90
C GLU A 311 17.42 -58.86 43.97
N LEU A 312 18.18 -58.24 43.08
CA LEU A 312 19.65 -58.28 43.09
C LEU A 312 20.23 -57.68 44.38
N ALA A 313 19.68 -56.57 44.87
CA ALA A 313 20.04 -56.00 46.16
C ALA A 313 19.74 -56.98 47.30
N SER A 314 18.59 -57.64 47.28
CA SER A 314 18.23 -58.66 48.27
C SER A 314 19.16 -59.88 48.25
N LEU A 315 19.56 -60.35 47.06
CA LEU A 315 20.50 -61.46 46.90
C LEU A 315 21.91 -61.07 47.32
N THR A 316 22.34 -59.85 47.02
CA THR A 316 23.63 -59.30 47.45
C THR A 316 23.73 -59.27 48.97
N THR A 317 22.71 -58.75 49.68
CA THR A 317 22.73 -58.76 51.16
C THR A 317 22.69 -60.17 51.75
N ARG A 318 22.08 -61.15 51.08
CA ARG A 318 22.14 -62.57 51.49
C ARG A 318 23.54 -63.15 51.29
N LEU A 319 24.19 -62.85 50.16
CA LEU A 319 25.56 -63.25 49.91
C LEU A 319 26.50 -62.64 50.95
N GLU A 320 26.39 -61.36 51.26
CA GLU A 320 27.18 -60.70 52.31
C GLU A 320 26.98 -61.38 53.68
N LYS A 321 25.74 -61.78 54.03
CA LYS A 321 25.46 -62.54 55.25
C LYS A 321 26.08 -63.94 55.25
N LEU A 322 26.08 -64.63 54.11
CA LEU A 322 26.72 -65.96 53.99
C LEU A 322 28.24 -65.84 54.00
N THR A 323 28.81 -64.84 53.33
CA THR A 323 30.24 -64.54 53.33
C THR A 323 30.71 -64.19 54.73
N THR A 324 30.04 -63.28 55.44
CA THR A 324 30.38 -62.97 56.84
C THR A 324 30.26 -64.17 57.78
N LYS A 325 29.27 -65.07 57.58
CA LYS A 325 29.21 -66.34 58.32
C LYS A 325 30.35 -67.28 57.97
N ARG A 326 30.70 -67.41 56.69
CA ARG A 326 31.81 -68.22 56.21
C ARG A 326 33.13 -67.70 56.75
N ASP A 327 33.33 -66.39 56.77
CA ASP A 327 34.55 -65.75 57.30
C ASP A 327 34.61 -65.89 58.83
N LYS A 328 33.49 -65.81 59.55
CA LYS A 328 33.44 -66.15 60.99
C LYS A 328 33.76 -67.62 61.26
N LEU A 329 33.17 -68.54 60.50
CA LEU A 329 33.45 -69.96 60.66
C LEU A 329 34.92 -70.25 60.36
N ALA A 330 35.46 -69.69 59.28
CA ALA A 330 36.86 -69.85 58.89
C ALA A 330 37.84 -69.18 59.86
N GLY A 331 37.47 -68.03 60.45
CA GLY A 331 38.37 -67.22 61.30
C GLY A 331 38.28 -67.50 62.80
N GLU A 332 37.11 -67.90 63.31
CA GLU A 332 36.90 -68.18 64.74
C GLU A 332 36.82 -69.70 64.97
N THR A 333 35.86 -70.38 64.34
CA THR A 333 35.54 -71.77 64.71
C THR A 333 36.55 -72.80 64.20
N VAL A 334 37.05 -72.66 62.96
CA VAL A 334 38.05 -73.59 62.40
C VAL A 334 39.36 -73.54 63.21
N PRO A 335 39.98 -72.38 63.50
CA PRO A 335 41.22 -72.35 64.28
C PRO A 335 41.01 -72.74 65.75
N GLU A 336 39.84 -72.49 66.35
CA GLU A 336 39.50 -73.03 67.68
C GLU A 336 39.49 -74.56 67.67
N LEU A 337 38.81 -75.17 66.69
CA LEU A 337 38.80 -76.62 66.52
C LEU A 337 40.17 -77.20 66.18
N GLU A 338 40.96 -76.52 65.35
CA GLU A 338 42.35 -76.91 65.06
C GLU A 338 43.24 -76.84 66.31
N LYS A 339 43.04 -75.82 67.17
CA LYS A 339 43.74 -75.69 68.45
C LYS A 339 43.30 -76.75 69.45
N GLU A 340 42.01 -77.08 69.52
CA GLU A 340 41.51 -78.19 70.33
C GLU A 340 42.06 -79.53 69.84
N LEU A 341 42.11 -79.77 68.53
CA LEU A 341 42.75 -80.95 67.94
C LEU A 341 44.24 -81.00 68.24
N ALA A 342 44.95 -79.87 68.12
CA ALA A 342 46.37 -79.78 68.46
C ALA A 342 46.60 -80.01 69.97
N ALA A 343 45.74 -79.48 70.84
CA ALA A 343 45.78 -79.71 72.27
C ALA A 343 45.49 -81.17 72.63
N LEU A 344 44.52 -81.81 71.96
CA LEU A 344 44.25 -83.25 72.10
C LEU A 344 45.42 -84.09 71.59
N HIS A 345 46.03 -83.74 70.45
CA HIS A 345 47.23 -84.41 69.96
C HIS A 345 48.41 -84.26 70.94
N ALA A 346 48.62 -83.06 71.49
CA ALA A 346 49.66 -82.81 72.49
C ALA A 346 49.37 -83.58 73.80
N ALA A 347 48.12 -83.63 74.24
CA ALA A 347 47.70 -84.42 75.40
C ALA A 347 47.85 -85.93 75.16
N ILE A 348 47.59 -86.41 73.95
CA ILE A 348 47.87 -87.80 73.55
C ILE A 348 49.38 -88.05 73.55
N GLU A 349 50.19 -87.15 73.00
CA GLU A 349 51.65 -87.25 72.99
C GLU A 349 52.22 -87.21 74.42
N GLU A 350 51.68 -86.37 75.30
CA GLU A 350 52.05 -86.30 76.71
C GLU A 350 51.61 -87.55 77.46
N ALA A 351 50.40 -88.05 77.24
CA ALA A 351 49.94 -89.33 77.78
C ALA A 351 50.75 -90.52 77.22
N GLN A 352 51.26 -90.42 75.99
CA GLN A 352 52.18 -91.40 75.41
C GLN A 352 53.57 -91.29 76.05
N ARG A 353 54.13 -90.09 76.23
CA ARG A 353 55.37 -89.86 76.97
C ARG A 353 55.25 -90.24 78.43
N GLU A 354 54.09 -90.06 79.03
CA GLU A 354 53.81 -90.46 80.41
C GLU A 354 53.65 -91.97 80.50
N LYS A 355 52.97 -92.61 79.54
CA LYS A 355 53.01 -94.08 79.38
C LYS A 355 54.41 -94.60 79.09
N GLU A 356 55.25 -93.86 78.36
CA GLU A 356 56.64 -94.23 78.13
C GLU A 356 57.48 -94.03 79.39
N ARG A 357 57.27 -92.98 80.19
CA ARG A 357 57.86 -92.83 81.53
C ARG A 357 57.38 -93.92 82.50
N GLU A 358 56.10 -94.30 82.45
CA GLU A 358 55.55 -95.41 83.23
C GLU A 358 56.07 -96.76 82.72
N ARG A 359 56.37 -96.89 81.42
CA ARG A 359 57.09 -98.05 80.85
C ARG A 359 58.56 -98.05 81.25
N GLU A 360 59.22 -96.90 81.35
CA GLU A 360 60.60 -96.75 81.82
C GLU A 360 60.72 -96.96 83.35
N PHE A 361 59.67 -96.68 84.11
CA PHE A 361 59.58 -96.94 85.55
C PHE A 361 59.08 -98.36 85.89
N ASN A 362 58.52 -99.08 84.92
CA ASN A 362 57.84 -100.34 85.18
C ASN A 362 57.98 -101.34 84.01
N HIS A 363 59.19 -101.55 83.48
CA HIS A 363 59.46 -102.70 82.61
C HIS A 363 60.95 -103.10 82.48
N GLU A 364 61.58 -103.37 83.62
CA GLU A 364 62.51 -104.50 83.74
C GLU A 364 61.64 -105.70 84.12
N ILE A 365 61.08 -106.41 83.12
CA ILE A 365 60.58 -107.81 83.14
C ILE A 365 59.82 -108.08 81.82
N ASP A 366 60.37 -109.01 81.04
CA ASP A 366 59.72 -109.92 80.08
C ASP A 366 59.17 -109.44 78.71
N TYR A 367 59.98 -109.74 77.67
CA TYR A 367 59.64 -110.53 76.46
C TYR A 367 58.46 -111.52 76.69
N PRO A 368 57.75 -112.12 75.68
CA PRO A 368 57.88 -112.07 74.22
C PRO A 368 56.53 -112.17 73.41
N HIS A 369 56.66 -112.29 72.09
CA HIS A 369 55.79 -113.03 71.14
C HIS A 369 54.62 -112.34 70.41
N HIS A 370 54.88 -112.14 69.10
CA HIS A 370 54.02 -112.44 67.94
C HIS A 370 52.74 -113.26 68.20
N TYR A 371 51.59 -112.78 67.69
CA TYR A 371 50.71 -113.49 66.74
C TYR A 371 49.66 -112.52 66.16
N ALA A 372 49.37 -112.67 64.86
CA ALA A 372 48.23 -112.12 64.10
C ALA A 372 46.90 -112.82 64.56
N PRO A 373 45.71 -112.72 63.90
CA PRO A 373 45.22 -111.94 62.74
C PRO A 373 43.75 -111.39 62.92
N GLN A 374 43.15 -110.89 61.82
CA GLN A 374 41.71 -110.82 61.47
C GLN A 374 40.86 -109.57 61.80
N LEU A 375 40.42 -108.90 60.70
CA LEU A 375 39.06 -108.45 60.30
C LEU A 375 37.91 -108.72 61.32
N PRO A 376 36.77 -107.96 61.34
CA PRO A 376 36.05 -107.45 60.15
C PRO A 376 35.16 -106.17 60.32
N GLN A 377 34.42 -105.85 59.24
CA GLN A 377 33.03 -105.36 59.21
C GLN A 377 32.67 -103.84 59.28
N ARG A 378 32.16 -103.39 58.10
CA ARG A 378 30.84 -102.76 57.81
C ARG A 378 30.62 -101.23 57.93
N ARG A 379 30.24 -100.70 56.74
CA ARG A 379 29.14 -99.74 56.39
C ARG A 379 29.36 -98.23 56.66
N PRO A 380 28.59 -97.32 56.01
CA PRO A 380 28.20 -97.25 54.59
C PRO A 380 28.26 -95.82 53.99
N GLY A 381 28.22 -95.69 52.65
CA GLY A 381 27.54 -94.57 51.96
C GLY A 381 28.41 -93.55 51.20
N GLN A 382 27.91 -93.15 50.02
CA GLN A 382 28.41 -92.13 49.06
C GLN A 382 29.64 -92.59 48.25
N THR A 383 29.71 -92.52 46.92
CA THR A 383 29.14 -91.62 45.91
C THR A 383 29.02 -92.32 44.52
N GLU A 384 28.38 -91.61 43.57
CA GLU A 384 28.50 -91.75 42.10
C GLU A 384 27.69 -92.83 41.36
N ILE A 385 26.57 -92.39 40.77
CA ILE A 385 25.87 -93.05 39.67
C ILE A 385 25.34 -91.98 38.70
N ASN A 386 25.77 -92.03 37.44
CA ASN A 386 25.06 -91.73 36.16
C ASN A 386 24.49 -90.30 35.92
N ALA A 387 24.32 -89.81 34.69
CA ALA A 387 24.46 -90.34 33.34
C ALA A 387 24.78 -89.19 32.38
N ALA A 388 25.54 -89.51 31.35
CA ALA A 388 25.77 -88.70 30.17
C ALA A 388 24.67 -88.91 29.11
N ALA A 389 24.27 -87.80 28.47
CA ALA A 389 23.82 -87.65 27.06
C ALA A 389 22.41 -88.18 26.68
N PRO A 390 21.79 -87.82 25.51
CA PRO A 390 22.37 -87.09 24.36
C PRO A 390 21.34 -86.10 23.66
N PRO A 391 21.33 -85.82 22.32
CA PRO A 391 21.36 -84.45 21.76
C PRO A 391 20.20 -84.12 20.77
N PHE A 392 20.08 -82.88 20.26
CA PHE A 392 19.67 -82.62 18.85
C PHE A 392 19.80 -81.15 18.40
N VAL A 393 19.94 -80.98 17.08
CA VAL A 393 20.30 -79.81 16.24
C VAL A 393 19.05 -79.07 15.71
N PRO A 394 19.12 -77.87 15.05
CA PRO A 394 19.42 -77.75 13.60
C PRO A 394 20.39 -76.58 13.22
N ARG A 395 21.28 -76.73 12.22
CA ARG A 395 21.21 -76.32 10.78
C ARG A 395 20.92 -74.82 10.54
N SER A 396 21.46 -74.08 9.56
CA SER A 396 22.38 -74.30 8.43
C SER A 396 22.68 -72.90 7.85
N ALA A 397 23.88 -72.69 7.32
CA ALA A 397 24.20 -71.55 6.44
C ALA A 397 23.43 -71.66 5.11
N HIS A 398 23.09 -70.53 4.48
CA HIS A 398 23.05 -70.27 3.03
C HIS A 398 23.24 -68.76 2.78
N SER A 399 23.79 -68.48 1.61
CA SER A 399 24.42 -67.26 1.10
C SER A 399 23.51 -66.32 0.28
N ARG A 400 24.01 -65.08 0.08
CA ARG A 400 23.69 -64.05 -0.95
C ARG A 400 22.38 -63.25 -0.83
N ALA A 401 22.48 -61.93 -0.62
CA ALA A 401 22.43 -60.91 -1.67
C ALA A 401 22.50 -59.49 -1.07
N THR A 402 23.02 -58.57 -1.87
CA THR A 402 23.21 -57.12 -1.69
C THR A 402 21.93 -56.33 -1.37
N VAL A 403 22.02 -55.23 -0.61
CA VAL A 403 21.81 -53.82 -1.07
C VAL A 403 22.08 -52.85 0.11
N SER A 404 22.93 -51.86 -0.20
CA SER A 404 23.12 -50.50 0.35
C SER A 404 22.09 -49.97 1.37
N VAL A 405 22.57 -49.28 2.43
CA VAL A 405 22.32 -47.84 2.70
C VAL A 405 23.15 -47.38 3.93
N GLY A 406 24.02 -46.40 3.68
CA GLY A 406 24.08 -45.14 4.46
C GLY A 406 24.57 -45.18 5.90
N SER A 407 25.90 -45.16 6.06
CA SER A 407 26.61 -44.72 7.26
C SER A 407 26.35 -43.24 7.58
N ILE A 408 25.77 -42.96 8.75
CA ILE A 408 25.75 -41.63 9.37
C ILE A 408 27.10 -41.42 10.08
N GLY A 409 27.96 -40.62 9.45
CA GLY A 409 29.24 -40.19 10.01
C GLY A 409 29.05 -39.13 11.08
N ARG A 410 29.53 -39.45 12.28
CA ARG A 410 29.74 -38.57 13.43
C ARG A 410 31.20 -38.10 13.41
N ALA A 411 31.44 -36.80 13.37
CA ALA A 411 32.74 -36.17 13.67
C ALA A 411 32.44 -34.80 14.32
N ALA A 412 32.72 -34.66 15.61
CA ALA A 412 33.92 -34.02 16.14
C ALA A 412 33.83 -32.48 16.05
N GLY A 413 33.51 -31.87 17.19
CA GLY A 413 33.68 -30.45 17.41
C GLY A 413 35.12 -30.13 17.82
N ALA A 414 35.61 -28.97 17.38
CA ALA A 414 36.44 -28.05 18.16
C ALA A 414 36.77 -26.81 17.33
N GLY A 415 36.34 -25.64 17.82
CA GLY A 415 37.08 -24.37 17.75
C GLY A 415 37.09 -23.58 16.43
N GLY A 416 36.76 -22.29 16.51
CA GLY A 416 37.22 -21.33 15.50
C GLY A 416 36.33 -20.11 15.31
N VAL A 417 36.74 -19.01 15.94
CA VAL A 417 36.23 -17.63 15.84
C VAL A 417 36.46 -17.03 14.44
N GLY A 418 35.59 -16.11 14.00
CA GLY A 418 35.93 -15.05 13.00
C GLY A 418 35.08 -15.07 11.72
N VAL A 419 34.15 -14.13 11.50
CA VAL A 419 34.35 -12.77 10.94
C VAL A 419 34.41 -12.76 9.39
N VAL A 420 33.44 -12.04 8.78
CA VAL A 420 33.44 -11.39 7.44
C VAL A 420 33.52 -12.37 6.25
N GLY A 421 32.53 -12.48 5.36
CA GLY A 421 31.95 -11.44 4.51
C GLY A 421 32.40 -11.67 3.06
N GLY A 422 31.45 -11.64 2.11
CA GLY A 422 31.77 -11.51 0.67
C GLY A 422 31.54 -12.75 -0.19
N GLY A 423 30.42 -12.76 -0.91
CA GLY A 423 30.38 -12.61 -2.36
C GLY A 423 30.99 -13.68 -3.29
N ALA A 424 30.19 -14.04 -4.31
CA ALA A 424 30.48 -14.79 -5.52
C ALA A 424 30.70 -16.31 -5.31
N GLY A 425 30.06 -17.23 -6.04
CA GLY A 425 29.30 -17.19 -7.27
C GLY A 425 29.60 -18.50 -8.01
N THR A 426 28.58 -19.24 -8.44
CA THR A 426 28.61 -20.26 -9.52
C THR A 426 27.19 -20.83 -9.61
N ALA A 427 26.43 -20.48 -10.65
CA ALA A 427 26.27 -21.27 -11.86
C ALA A 427 25.53 -22.61 -11.65
N SER A 428 24.20 -22.64 -11.88
CA SER A 428 23.57 -23.75 -12.63
C SER A 428 22.18 -23.40 -13.17
N LYS A 429 22.17 -23.23 -14.48
CA LYS A 429 21.21 -23.58 -15.53
C LYS A 429 19.82 -24.19 -15.21
N HIS A 430 18.84 -23.57 -15.90
CA HIS A 430 17.60 -24.07 -16.54
C HIS A 430 16.36 -24.42 -15.69
N ALA A 431 15.35 -23.53 -15.77
CA ALA A 431 14.03 -23.89 -16.31
C ALA A 431 13.32 -22.61 -16.81
N ALA A 432 12.83 -22.67 -18.04
CA ALA A 432 12.19 -21.57 -18.75
C ALA A 432 10.69 -21.54 -18.45
N THR A 433 10.17 -20.39 -18.04
CA THR A 433 8.77 -20.02 -18.21
C THR A 433 8.72 -18.56 -18.64
N ALA A 434 8.13 -18.35 -19.82
CA ALA A 434 8.06 -17.09 -20.53
C ALA A 434 7.20 -16.06 -19.80
N SER A 435 7.72 -14.84 -19.67
CA SER A 435 6.93 -13.64 -19.43
C SER A 435 7.45 -12.55 -20.37
N ASP A 436 6.62 -12.19 -21.34
CA ASP A 436 6.82 -11.11 -22.29
C ASP A 436 7.02 -9.77 -21.58
N GLY A 437 8.20 -9.17 -21.76
CA GLY A 437 8.51 -7.80 -21.40
C GLY A 437 8.83 -7.01 -22.67
N PHE A 438 7.85 -6.28 -23.19
CA PHE A 438 8.03 -5.41 -24.35
C PHE A 438 8.73 -4.12 -23.95
N MET A 439 9.94 -3.92 -24.46
CA MET A 439 10.63 -2.63 -24.43
C MET A 439 9.99 -1.65 -25.42
N THR A 440 9.66 -0.44 -24.99
CA THR A 440 9.74 0.73 -25.86
C THR A 440 10.14 1.95 -25.03
N ALA A 441 11.44 2.21 -24.98
CA ALA A 441 11.98 3.50 -24.58
C ALA A 441 12.05 4.41 -25.82
N ARG A 442 11.28 5.50 -25.82
CA ARG A 442 11.50 6.67 -26.69
C ARG A 442 11.66 7.89 -25.80
N GLY A 443 12.90 8.16 -25.40
CA GLY A 443 13.30 9.44 -24.82
C GLY A 443 13.70 10.40 -25.92
N PHE A 444 12.90 11.43 -26.16
CA PHE A 444 13.29 12.59 -26.98
C PHE A 444 13.91 13.63 -26.05
N ALA A 445 15.24 13.75 -26.13
CA ALA A 445 15.98 14.83 -25.50
C ALA A 445 16.00 16.05 -26.43
N ALA A 446 15.54 17.19 -25.92
CA ALA A 446 15.78 18.49 -26.51
C ALA A 446 17.26 18.87 -26.33
N ARG A 447 17.97 19.21 -27.41
CA ARG A 447 19.26 19.89 -27.32
C ARG A 447 19.52 20.78 -28.55
N ARG A 448 19.35 22.08 -28.28
CA ARG A 448 20.26 23.21 -28.51
C ARG A 448 20.86 23.47 -29.91
N GLU A 449 20.69 24.73 -30.27
CA GLU A 449 21.33 25.52 -31.32
C GLU A 449 22.85 25.32 -31.48
N SER A 450 23.25 25.19 -32.74
CA SER A 450 24.47 25.72 -33.41
C SER A 450 24.38 25.21 -34.85
N GLY A 451 24.29 26.02 -35.90
CA GLY A 451 25.32 26.97 -36.31
C GLY A 451 26.22 26.32 -37.37
N ALA A 452 26.19 26.90 -38.58
CA ALA A 452 27.10 26.69 -39.73
C ALA A 452 26.87 25.47 -40.64
N GLY A 453 27.04 25.71 -41.95
CA GLY A 453 27.57 24.72 -42.88
C GLY A 453 26.82 24.61 -44.20
N ALA A 454 27.37 25.24 -45.23
CA ALA A 454 26.98 25.12 -46.63
C ALA A 454 27.04 23.67 -47.15
N GLY A 455 26.24 23.36 -48.17
CA GLY A 455 26.28 22.06 -48.83
C GLY A 455 25.37 21.99 -50.05
N THR A 456 25.87 22.52 -51.16
CA THR A 456 25.43 22.24 -52.53
C THR A 456 25.31 20.74 -52.82
N GLY A 457 24.28 20.33 -53.56
CA GLY A 457 24.21 18.98 -54.11
C GLY A 457 22.96 18.76 -54.95
N GLY A 458 23.10 18.88 -56.27
CA GLY A 458 22.09 18.55 -57.25
C GLY A 458 21.96 17.04 -57.51
N GLY A 459 21.09 16.72 -58.47
CA GLY A 459 20.73 15.36 -58.91
C GLY A 459 19.24 15.18 -58.66
N GLY A 460 18.38 15.23 -59.68
CA GLY A 460 18.39 14.35 -60.84
C GLY A 460 17.13 13.49 -60.70
N GLU A 461 16.08 13.77 -61.45
CA GLU A 461 15.80 13.14 -62.75
C GLU A 461 14.85 11.92 -62.60
N LYS A 462 13.82 11.93 -63.45
CA LYS A 462 13.05 10.80 -64.01
C LYS A 462 11.78 10.29 -63.33
N GLY A 463 10.72 10.30 -64.15
CA GLY A 463 9.73 9.23 -64.32
C GLY A 463 8.61 9.24 -63.28
N GLY A 464 7.35 9.59 -63.57
CA GLY A 464 6.57 9.25 -64.74
C GLY A 464 6.11 7.80 -64.62
N VAL A 465 4.86 7.58 -64.16
CA VAL A 465 4.02 6.40 -64.46
C VAL A 465 2.55 6.84 -64.31
N TRP A 466 1.77 6.47 -65.32
CA TRP A 466 0.37 6.76 -65.55
C TRP A 466 -0.55 5.70 -64.94
N GLY A 467 -1.72 6.17 -64.47
CA GLY A 467 -3.04 5.53 -64.65
C GLY A 467 -3.55 4.56 -63.57
N PRO A 468 -4.83 4.14 -63.64
CA PRO A 468 -5.99 4.74 -64.33
C PRO A 468 -7.24 4.92 -63.42
N LEU A 469 -8.17 5.79 -63.86
CA LEU A 469 -9.53 5.93 -63.32
C LEU A 469 -10.48 4.88 -63.95
N PRO A 470 -11.49 4.40 -63.22
CA PRO A 470 -12.40 3.37 -63.69
C PRO A 470 -13.62 3.94 -64.44
N THR A 471 -14.10 3.16 -65.41
CA THR A 471 -15.38 3.33 -66.09
C THR A 471 -16.53 2.77 -65.25
N SER A 472 -17.58 3.56 -65.07
CA SER A 472 -19.01 3.18 -65.21
C SER A 472 -19.88 4.43 -65.13
#